data_AF-A0A537ZV04-F1
#
_entry.id   AF-A0A537ZV04-F1
#
_cell.length_a   1.000
_cell.length_b   1.000
_cell.length_c   1.000
_cell.angle_alpha   90.00
_cell.angle_beta   90.00
_cell.angle_gamma   90.00
#
_symmetry.space_group_name_H-M   'P 1'
#
loop_
_entity.id
_entity.type
_entity.pdbx_description
1 polymer ?
#
loop_
_entity_poly.entity_id
_entity_poly.type
_entity_poly.pdbx_seq_one_letter_code
_entity_poly.pdbx_strand_id
1 'polypeptide(L)'
;MRLRPPSPAMVVASLALAISLSGAAYAVSTALPRSSVGTVQLKNNAVNSAKVKNASLRAVDFAPGQIPSGPQGPAGPQGPPGATGLQLISGSGASNSTSPKSQQQDCPAGKRAVGGGGVLTGSISNTFLWTSRPTDAGTGWIASGRESSAGNAGSWAVQTWVICASVAP
;
A
#
# COMPACT_ATOMS: atom_id res chain seq x y z
N MET A 1 -78.79 22.41 -1.36
CA MET A 1 -78.50 23.31 -0.21
C MET A 1 -78.16 24.69 -0.75
N ARG A 2 -79.01 25.70 -0.51
CA ARG A 2 -78.69 27.10 -0.83
C ARG A 2 -77.84 27.66 0.31
N LEU A 3 -76.55 27.90 0.08
CA LEU A 3 -75.69 28.56 1.06
C LEU A 3 -76.15 30.02 1.19
N ARG A 4 -76.57 30.43 2.40
CA ARG A 4 -76.86 31.84 2.69
C ARG A 4 -75.53 32.60 2.71
N PRO A 5 -75.43 33.77 2.05
CA PRO A 5 -74.21 34.55 2.13
C PRO A 5 -73.95 34.93 3.60
N PRO A 6 -72.72 34.76 4.10
CA PRO A 6 -72.38 35.15 5.46
C PRO A 6 -72.63 36.65 5.65
N SER A 7 -73.06 37.05 6.84
CA SER A 7 -73.30 38.46 7.12
C SER A 7 -72.00 39.24 6.99
N PRO A 8 -72.04 40.50 6.53
CA PRO A 8 -70.84 41.34 6.43
C PRO A 8 -70.03 41.37 7.74
N ALA A 9 -70.72 41.35 8.89
CA ALA A 9 -70.08 41.28 10.21
C ALA A 9 -69.31 39.97 10.45
N MET A 10 -69.84 38.82 10.02
CA MET A 10 -69.16 37.53 10.18
C MET A 10 -67.94 37.43 9.26
N VAL A 11 -68.01 38.02 8.06
CA VAL A 11 -66.87 38.12 7.14
C VAL A 11 -65.76 38.98 7.75
N VAL A 12 -66.10 40.16 8.26
CA VAL A 12 -65.14 41.05 8.93
C VAL A 12 -64.53 40.39 10.17
N ALA A 13 -65.35 39.71 10.99
CA ALA A 13 -64.86 39.02 12.19
C ALA A 13 -63.88 37.88 11.85
N SER A 14 -64.18 37.11 10.80
CA SER A 14 -63.32 36.00 10.37
C SER A 14 -62.00 36.49 9.76
N LEU A 15 -62.04 37.57 8.98
CA LEU A 15 -60.84 38.24 8.45
C LEU A 15 -59.98 38.83 9.57
N ALA A 16 -60.60 39.54 10.51
CA ALA A 16 -59.90 40.12 11.66
C ALA A 16 -59.23 39.02 12.52
N LEU A 17 -59.90 37.89 12.70
CA LEU A 17 -59.36 36.74 13.43
C LEU A 17 -58.20 36.09 12.66
N ALA A 18 -58.33 35.90 11.35
CA ALA A 18 -57.23 35.37 10.54
C ALA A 18 -55.98 36.27 10.58
N ILE A 19 -56.17 37.60 10.54
CA ILE A 19 -55.07 38.57 10.63
C ILE A 19 -54.46 38.58 12.04
N SER A 20 -55.27 38.52 13.10
CA SER A 20 -54.74 38.57 14.49
C SER A 20 -53.93 37.34 14.87
N LEU A 21 -54.29 36.14 14.37
CA LEU A 21 -53.51 34.91 14.59
C LEU A 21 -52.26 34.81 13.69
N SER A 22 -52.16 35.59 12.62
CA SER A 22 -51.06 35.48 11.64
C SER A 22 -49.69 35.97 12.17
N GLY A 23 -49.67 36.84 13.19
CA GLY A 23 -48.45 37.50 13.66
C GLY A 23 -47.36 36.56 14.23
N ALA A 24 -47.74 35.60 15.07
CA ALA A 24 -46.78 34.66 15.66
C ALA A 24 -46.24 33.65 14.64
N ALA A 25 -47.11 33.20 13.72
CA ALA A 25 -46.73 32.31 12.63
C ALA A 25 -45.74 32.97 11.67
N TYR A 26 -45.92 34.27 11.39
CA TYR A 26 -45.00 35.03 10.55
C TYR A 26 -43.63 35.19 11.22
N ALA A 27 -43.57 35.48 12.52
CA ALA A 27 -42.30 35.64 13.22
C ALA A 27 -41.45 34.35 13.26
N VAL A 28 -42.06 33.19 13.50
CA VAL A 28 -41.31 31.91 13.52
C VAL A 28 -40.80 31.51 12.13
N SER A 29 -41.54 31.87 11.07
CA SER A 29 -41.20 31.52 9.68
C SER A 29 -40.30 32.53 8.96
N THR A 30 -40.26 33.79 9.40
CA THR A 30 -39.51 34.88 8.73
C THR A 30 -38.51 35.61 9.62
N ALA A 31 -38.71 35.64 10.94
CA ALA A 31 -37.86 36.45 11.85
C ALA A 31 -36.54 35.77 12.21
N LEU A 32 -36.36 34.50 11.86
CA LEU A 32 -35.10 33.78 12.05
C LEU A 32 -34.59 33.25 10.71
N PRO A 33 -33.93 34.11 9.91
CA PRO A 33 -33.11 33.66 8.79
C PRO A 33 -32.13 32.55 9.23
N ARG A 34 -31.68 31.72 8.27
CA ARG A 34 -30.62 30.74 8.56
C ARG A 34 -29.39 31.46 9.11
N SER A 35 -28.77 30.88 10.13
CA SER A 35 -27.60 31.44 10.82
C SER A 35 -27.85 32.71 11.65
N SER A 36 -29.10 33.02 12.02
CA SER A 36 -29.43 34.17 12.89
C SER A 36 -29.35 33.90 14.40
N VAL A 37 -29.00 32.66 14.80
CA VAL A 37 -28.76 32.32 16.21
C VAL A 37 -27.26 32.33 16.50
N GLY A 38 -26.77 33.42 17.09
CA GLY A 38 -25.42 33.58 17.61
C GLY A 38 -25.32 33.28 19.11
N THR A 39 -24.12 33.46 19.66
CA THR A 39 -23.80 33.12 21.05
C THR A 39 -24.61 33.89 22.09
N VAL A 40 -24.99 35.14 21.79
CA VAL A 40 -25.78 36.00 22.69
C VAL A 40 -27.19 35.45 22.95
N GLN A 41 -27.77 34.71 22.00
CA GLN A 41 -29.08 34.08 22.17
C GLN A 41 -28.99 32.72 22.90
N LEU A 42 -27.79 32.16 23.05
CA LEU A 42 -27.57 30.88 23.72
C LEU A 42 -27.28 31.09 25.20
N LYS A 43 -28.14 30.56 26.07
CA LYS A 43 -27.87 30.46 27.51
C LYS A 43 -26.78 29.41 27.77
N ASN A 44 -26.09 29.51 28.90
CA ASN A 44 -25.14 28.47 29.33
C ASN A 44 -25.82 27.09 29.37
N ASN A 45 -25.14 26.08 28.84
CA ASN A 45 -25.66 24.70 28.72
C ASN A 45 -26.90 24.55 27.82
N ALA A 46 -27.21 25.54 26.97
CA ALA A 46 -28.33 25.45 26.02
C ALA A 46 -28.13 24.32 25.00
N VAL A 47 -26.89 24.04 24.59
CA VAL A 47 -26.53 22.92 23.72
C VAL A 47 -25.80 21.87 24.56
N ASN A 48 -26.43 20.72 24.73
CA ASN A 48 -25.90 19.58 25.48
C ASN A 48 -25.91 18.32 24.61
N SER A 49 -25.30 17.23 25.08
CA SER A 49 -25.11 16.02 24.27
C SER A 49 -26.43 15.40 23.78
N ALA A 50 -27.52 15.52 24.53
CA ALA A 50 -28.83 15.02 24.10
C ALA A 50 -29.43 15.78 22.91
N LYS A 51 -28.97 17.02 22.66
CA LYS A 51 -29.41 17.86 21.54
C LYS A 51 -28.52 17.72 20.31
N VAL A 52 -27.39 17.02 20.42
CA VAL A 52 -26.49 16.74 19.30
C VAL A 52 -26.80 15.34 18.77
N LYS A 53 -27.13 15.24 17.49
CA LYS A 53 -27.40 13.94 16.87
C LYS A 53 -26.10 13.13 16.77
N ASN A 54 -26.17 11.84 17.10
CA ASN A 54 -25.00 10.96 16.98
C ASN A 54 -24.46 10.95 15.54
N ALA A 55 -23.12 10.99 15.43
CA ALA A 55 -22.40 11.05 14.16
C ALA A 55 -22.76 12.24 13.24
N SER A 56 -23.34 13.32 13.78
CA SER A 56 -23.59 14.54 12.98
C SER A 56 -22.40 15.48 12.89
N LEU A 57 -21.42 15.35 13.80
CA LEU A 57 -20.22 16.18 13.84
C LEU A 57 -19.12 15.60 12.95
N ARG A 58 -18.44 16.48 12.22
CA ARG A 58 -17.29 16.19 11.37
C ARG A 58 -16.03 16.77 12.00
N ALA A 59 -14.87 16.37 11.49
CA ALA A 59 -13.59 16.89 11.97
C ALA A 59 -13.47 18.42 11.86
N VAL A 60 -14.12 19.02 10.85
CA VAL A 60 -14.15 20.47 10.63
C VAL A 60 -14.93 21.25 11.70
N ASP A 61 -15.77 20.58 12.50
CA ASP A 61 -16.55 21.21 13.56
C ASP A 61 -15.73 21.39 14.85
N PHE A 62 -14.51 20.83 14.90
CA PHE A 62 -13.61 20.88 16.05
C PHE A 62 -12.37 21.72 15.72
N ALA A 63 -11.87 22.43 16.73
CA ALA A 63 -10.59 23.12 16.61
C ALA A 63 -9.43 22.10 16.49
N PRO A 64 -8.30 22.47 15.85
CA PRO A 64 -7.13 21.61 15.78
C PRO A 64 -6.71 21.09 17.17
N GLY A 65 -6.50 19.78 17.27
CA GLY A 65 -6.11 19.11 18.53
C GLY A 65 -7.24 18.73 19.47
N GLN A 66 -8.51 19.07 19.18
CA GLN A 66 -9.65 18.66 20.00
C GLN A 66 -10.11 17.22 19.77
N ILE A 67 -9.77 16.62 18.62
CA ILE A 67 -10.03 15.21 18.34
C ILE A 67 -8.79 14.43 18.74
N PRO A 68 -8.84 13.63 19.83
CA PRO A 68 -7.73 12.78 20.19
C PRO A 68 -7.43 11.80 19.05
N SER A 69 -6.17 11.67 18.68
CA SER A 69 -5.75 10.59 17.79
C SER A 69 -6.13 9.25 18.42
N GLY A 70 -6.55 8.30 17.59
CA GLY A 70 -6.71 6.92 18.04
C GLY A 70 -5.37 6.37 18.57
N PRO A 71 -5.39 5.33 19.40
CA PRO A 71 -4.16 4.66 19.82
C PRO A 71 -3.39 4.17 18.60
N GLN A 72 -2.06 4.11 18.73
CA GLN A 72 -1.23 3.46 17.71
C GLN A 72 -1.74 2.03 17.47
N GLY A 73 -1.82 1.62 16.21
CA GLY A 73 -2.15 0.24 15.86
C GLY A 73 -1.13 -0.75 16.45
N PRO A 74 -1.49 -2.04 16.58
CA PRO A 74 -0.55 -3.06 17.04
C PRO A 74 0.67 -3.13 16.10
N ALA A 75 1.81 -3.58 16.65
CA ALA A 75 2.96 -3.89 15.83
C ALA A 75 2.60 -4.96 14.77
N GLY A 76 3.19 -4.84 13.58
CA GLY A 76 3.04 -5.86 12.54
C GLY A 76 3.65 -7.21 12.97
N PRO A 77 3.30 -8.31 12.29
CA PRO A 77 3.90 -9.61 12.56
C PRO A 77 5.41 -9.59 12.28
N GLN A 78 6.15 -10.46 12.97
CA GLN A 78 7.57 -10.68 12.68
C GLN A 78 7.74 -11.20 11.26
N GLY A 79 8.80 -10.77 10.57
CA GLY A 79 9.17 -11.30 9.25
C GLY A 79 9.62 -12.76 9.30
N PRO A 80 9.69 -13.45 8.15
CA PRO A 80 10.17 -14.82 8.08
C PRO A 80 11.64 -14.94 8.53
N PRO A 81 12.08 -16.11 9.02
CA PRO A 81 13.49 -16.35 9.34
C PRO A 81 14.40 -16.08 8.13
N GLY A 82 15.59 -15.53 8.39
CA GLY A 82 16.63 -15.35 7.37
C GLY A 82 17.30 -16.65 6.97
N ALA A 83 18.00 -16.66 5.82
CA ALA A 83 18.83 -17.77 5.40
C ALA A 83 20.06 -17.91 6.33
N THR A 84 20.44 -19.16 6.65
CA THR A 84 21.59 -19.46 7.53
C THR A 84 22.60 -20.36 6.84
N GLY A 85 23.78 -20.57 7.46
CA GLY A 85 24.75 -21.55 6.95
C GLY A 85 25.33 -21.22 5.57
N LEU A 86 25.52 -19.93 5.27
CA LEU A 86 26.11 -19.47 4.01
C LEU A 86 27.47 -20.11 3.76
N GLN A 87 27.65 -20.61 2.54
CA GLN A 87 28.89 -21.24 2.10
C GLN A 87 29.13 -20.92 0.63
N LEU A 88 30.35 -20.51 0.29
CA LEU A 88 30.79 -20.33 -1.08
C LEU A 88 31.50 -21.59 -1.56
N ILE A 89 31.06 -22.15 -2.68
CA ILE A 89 31.72 -23.27 -3.36
C ILE A 89 32.17 -22.79 -4.74
N SER A 90 33.36 -23.21 -5.16
CA SER A 90 33.92 -22.83 -6.44
C SER A 90 34.75 -23.93 -7.05
N GLY A 91 34.83 -23.94 -8.38
CA GLY A 91 35.70 -24.86 -9.11
C GLY A 91 35.90 -24.40 -10.54
N SER A 92 37.07 -24.75 -11.08
CA SER A 92 37.42 -24.49 -12.49
C SER A 92 37.31 -25.77 -13.31
N GLY A 93 36.75 -25.64 -14.51
CA GLY A 93 36.82 -26.69 -15.53
C GLY A 93 38.21 -26.81 -16.15
N ALA A 94 38.33 -27.67 -17.16
CA ALA A 94 39.58 -27.92 -17.86
C ALA A 94 40.09 -26.67 -18.60
N SER A 95 41.38 -26.36 -18.43
CA SER A 95 42.07 -25.31 -19.19
C SER A 95 42.75 -25.91 -20.41
N ASN A 96 42.17 -25.68 -21.59
CA ASN A 96 42.63 -26.13 -22.91
C ASN A 96 41.95 -25.29 -24.00
N SER A 97 42.20 -25.57 -25.28
CA SER A 97 41.62 -24.85 -26.42
C SER A 97 40.30 -25.44 -26.96
N THR A 98 39.66 -26.37 -26.24
CA THR A 98 38.41 -26.98 -26.70
C THR A 98 37.21 -26.09 -26.39
N SER A 99 36.38 -25.79 -27.38
CA SER A 99 35.15 -24.98 -27.24
C SER A 99 33.93 -25.78 -27.70
N PRO A 100 32.74 -25.63 -27.07
CA PRO A 100 32.43 -24.80 -25.90
C PRO A 100 32.78 -25.49 -24.57
N LYS A 101 32.72 -24.73 -23.46
CA LYS A 101 32.94 -25.25 -22.10
C LYS A 101 31.79 -24.93 -21.17
N SER A 102 31.48 -25.87 -20.30
CA SER A 102 30.52 -25.71 -19.21
C SER A 102 31.13 -26.22 -17.92
N GLN A 103 30.95 -25.49 -16.83
CA GLN A 103 31.37 -25.87 -15.50
C GLN A 103 30.25 -25.58 -14.50
N GLN A 104 29.90 -26.60 -13.71
CA GLN A 104 28.89 -26.53 -12.67
C GLN A 104 29.53 -26.70 -11.30
N GLN A 105 28.96 -26.06 -10.29
CA GLN A 105 29.26 -26.31 -8.88
C GLN A 105 27.95 -26.53 -8.13
N ASP A 106 27.92 -27.57 -7.30
CA ASP A 106 26.74 -27.97 -6.56
C ASP A 106 26.87 -27.62 -5.08
N CYS A 107 25.73 -27.30 -4.48
CA CYS A 107 25.60 -27.11 -3.05
C CYS A 107 25.67 -28.45 -2.31
N PRO A 108 26.18 -28.46 -1.07
CA PRO A 108 26.14 -29.66 -0.24
C PRO A 108 24.70 -30.04 0.07
N ALA A 109 24.48 -31.31 0.42
CA ALA A 109 23.17 -31.81 0.81
C ALA A 109 22.53 -30.92 1.89
N GLY A 110 21.25 -30.60 1.71
CA GLY A 110 20.48 -29.75 2.64
C GLY A 110 20.63 -28.24 2.44
N LYS A 111 21.37 -27.77 1.41
CA LYS A 111 21.47 -26.35 1.06
C LYS A 111 20.92 -26.06 -0.34
N ARG A 112 20.47 -24.82 -0.56
CA ARG A 112 20.03 -24.32 -1.87
C ARG A 112 20.96 -23.21 -2.37
N ALA A 113 21.03 -23.04 -3.68
CA ALA A 113 21.76 -21.94 -4.29
C ALA A 113 20.98 -20.64 -4.06
N VAL A 114 21.59 -19.68 -3.37
CA VAL A 114 21.05 -18.33 -3.14
C VAL A 114 21.74 -17.27 -4.00
N GLY A 115 22.79 -17.66 -4.71
CA GLY A 115 23.52 -16.82 -5.65
C GLY A 115 24.66 -17.58 -6.29
N GLY A 116 25.31 -16.99 -7.29
CA GLY A 116 26.46 -17.59 -7.95
C GLY A 116 26.91 -16.78 -9.15
N GLY A 117 27.87 -17.32 -9.89
CA GLY A 117 28.42 -16.67 -11.06
C GLY A 117 29.43 -17.55 -11.78
N GLY A 118 29.84 -17.11 -12.97
CA GLY A 118 30.97 -17.71 -13.66
C GLY A 118 31.85 -16.65 -14.30
N VAL A 119 33.11 -17.01 -14.51
CA VAL A 119 34.09 -16.19 -15.23
C VAL A 119 34.91 -17.07 -16.17
N LEU A 120 35.43 -16.46 -17.21
CA LEU A 120 36.43 -17.07 -18.07
C LEU A 120 37.82 -16.74 -17.54
N THR A 121 38.71 -17.73 -17.49
CA THR A 121 40.10 -17.58 -17.05
C THR A 121 41.07 -18.06 -18.14
N GLY A 122 42.33 -17.60 -18.10
CA GLY A 122 43.34 -17.92 -19.11
C GLY A 122 43.31 -16.97 -20.31
N SER A 123 43.60 -17.47 -21.51
CA SER A 123 43.54 -16.67 -22.75
C SER A 123 42.09 -16.46 -23.16
N ILE A 124 41.51 -15.27 -22.96
CA ILE A 124 40.08 -15.02 -23.22
C ILE A 124 39.80 -14.26 -24.52
N SER A 125 40.80 -14.12 -25.40
CA SER A 125 40.61 -13.53 -26.73
C SER A 125 39.50 -14.29 -27.48
N ASN A 126 38.57 -13.55 -28.12
CA ASN A 126 37.44 -14.12 -28.84
C ASN A 126 36.57 -15.10 -28.02
N THR A 127 36.65 -15.08 -26.69
CA THR A 127 35.95 -16.02 -25.82
C THR A 127 34.97 -15.25 -24.94
N PHE A 128 33.73 -15.73 -24.82
CA PHE A 128 32.72 -15.06 -24.04
C PHE A 128 31.86 -16.04 -23.24
N LEU A 129 31.44 -15.58 -22.06
CA LEU A 129 30.51 -16.30 -21.21
C LEU A 129 29.10 -16.10 -21.75
N TRP A 130 28.36 -17.18 -21.93
CA TRP A 130 27.00 -17.13 -22.50
C TRP A 130 25.93 -17.73 -21.58
N THR A 131 26.33 -18.41 -20.52
CA THR A 131 25.41 -18.91 -19.49
C THR A 131 26.01 -18.63 -18.12
N SER A 132 25.19 -18.09 -17.22
CA SER A 132 25.48 -18.00 -15.79
C SER A 132 24.13 -17.97 -15.08
N ARG A 133 23.75 -19.11 -14.49
CA ARG A 133 22.44 -19.29 -13.85
C ARG A 133 22.46 -20.39 -12.79
N PRO A 134 21.48 -20.43 -11.88
CA PRO A 134 21.26 -21.62 -11.06
C PRO A 134 20.97 -22.86 -11.92
N THR A 135 21.27 -24.04 -11.36
CA THR A 135 20.80 -25.31 -11.91
C THR A 135 19.29 -25.42 -11.80
N ASP A 136 18.66 -26.25 -12.62
CA ASP A 136 17.20 -26.38 -12.66
C ASP A 136 16.63 -26.93 -11.33
N ALA A 137 17.44 -27.70 -10.59
CA ALA A 137 17.13 -28.15 -9.23
C ALA A 137 17.25 -27.02 -8.16
N GLY A 138 17.85 -25.88 -8.50
CA GLY A 138 18.12 -24.77 -7.57
C GLY A 138 19.15 -25.10 -6.49
N THR A 139 19.93 -26.16 -6.68
CA THR A 139 20.93 -26.67 -5.74
C THR A 139 22.36 -26.49 -6.23
N GLY A 140 22.58 -25.70 -7.28
CA GLY A 140 23.90 -25.44 -7.83
C GLY A 140 23.90 -24.23 -8.75
N TRP A 141 25.07 -23.91 -9.29
CA TRP A 141 25.26 -22.89 -10.31
C TRP A 141 26.01 -23.47 -11.49
N ILE A 142 25.59 -23.11 -12.71
CA ILE A 142 26.24 -23.50 -13.95
C ILE A 142 26.64 -22.26 -14.74
N ALA A 143 27.86 -22.30 -15.26
CA ALA A 143 28.36 -21.28 -16.16
C ALA A 143 28.98 -21.92 -17.40
N SER A 144 28.78 -21.28 -18.56
CA SER A 144 29.25 -21.79 -19.84
C SER A 144 29.87 -20.68 -20.68
N GLY A 145 30.98 -21.01 -21.30
CA GLY A 145 31.72 -20.15 -22.23
C GLY A 145 31.82 -20.78 -23.61
N ARG A 146 32.04 -19.95 -24.62
CA ARG A 146 32.41 -20.42 -25.96
C ARG A 146 33.30 -19.40 -26.66
N GLU A 147 34.04 -19.90 -27.64
CA GLU A 147 34.78 -19.08 -28.59
C GLU A 147 33.82 -18.52 -29.66
N SER A 148 34.21 -17.38 -30.24
CA SER A 148 33.59 -16.83 -31.45
C SER A 148 34.07 -17.61 -32.69
N SER A 149 33.50 -17.29 -33.86
CA SER A 149 33.93 -17.88 -35.13
C SER A 149 35.39 -17.59 -35.49
N ALA A 150 36.01 -16.57 -34.89
CA ALA A 150 37.42 -16.25 -35.06
C ALA A 150 38.34 -17.19 -34.24
N GLY A 151 37.78 -18.00 -33.33
CA GLY A 151 38.50 -18.96 -32.50
C GLY A 151 39.44 -18.33 -31.48
N ASN A 152 39.98 -19.17 -30.60
CA ASN A 152 41.00 -18.82 -29.62
C ASN A 152 42.13 -19.86 -29.62
N ALA A 153 43.34 -19.44 -29.97
CA ALA A 153 44.49 -20.34 -30.01
C ALA A 153 45.05 -20.66 -28.61
N GLY A 154 44.65 -19.91 -27.58
CA GLY A 154 45.12 -20.09 -26.20
C GLY A 154 44.24 -21.04 -25.39
N SER A 155 44.78 -21.55 -24.29
CA SER A 155 44.02 -22.33 -23.32
C SER A 155 43.24 -21.42 -22.38
N TRP A 156 41.97 -21.75 -22.16
CA TRP A 156 41.07 -21.02 -21.27
C TRP A 156 40.21 -21.98 -20.46
N ALA A 157 39.60 -21.53 -19.37
CA ALA A 157 38.67 -22.34 -18.59
C ALA A 157 37.46 -21.52 -18.15
N VAL A 158 36.38 -22.21 -17.78
CA VAL A 158 35.26 -21.62 -17.05
C VAL A 158 35.44 -21.93 -15.57
N GLN A 159 35.49 -20.90 -14.75
CA GLN A 159 35.42 -21.02 -13.30
C GLN A 159 34.02 -20.60 -12.84
N THR A 160 33.43 -21.41 -11.97
CA THR A 160 32.06 -21.24 -11.50
C THR A 160 32.03 -21.17 -9.99
N TRP A 161 31.16 -20.31 -9.45
CA TRP A 161 30.87 -20.16 -8.02
C TRP A 161 29.40 -20.35 -7.74
N VAL A 162 29.09 -20.95 -6.60
CA VAL A 162 27.75 -21.00 -6.03
C VAL A 162 27.80 -20.60 -4.55
N ILE A 163 26.88 -19.73 -4.15
CA ILE A 163 26.61 -19.39 -2.76
C ILE A 163 25.44 -20.25 -2.30
N CYS A 164 25.69 -21.09 -1.31
CA CYS A 164 24.76 -22.07 -0.77
C CYS A 164 24.30 -21.64 0.62
N ALA A 165 23.01 -21.75 0.89
CA ALA A 165 22.46 -21.49 2.22
C ALA A 165 21.44 -22.55 2.63
N SER A 166 21.31 -22.74 3.93
CA SER A 166 20.17 -23.43 4.54
C SER A 166 19.01 -22.46 4.59
N VAL A 167 17.98 -22.74 3.80
CA VAL A 167 16.73 -21.98 3.79
C VAL A 167 15.80 -22.70 4.75
N ALA A 168 15.35 -22.01 5.80
CA ALA A 168 14.33 -22.56 6.68
C ALA A 168 13.05 -22.85 5.86
N PRO A 169 12.34 -23.95 6.14
CA PRO A 169 11.05 -24.24 5.51
C PRO A 169 10.00 -23.17 5.82
#